data_AF-A0A5S9MJJ0-F1
#
_entry.id   AF-A0A5S9MJJ0-F1
#
_cell.length_a   1.000
_cell.length_b   1.000
_cell.length_c   1.000
_cell.angle_alpha   90.00
_cell.angle_beta   90.00
_cell.angle_gamma   90.00
#
_symmetry.space_group_name_H-M   'P 1'
#
loop_
_entity.id
_entity.type
_entity.pdbx_description
1 polymer ?
#
loop_
_entity_poly.entity_id
_entity_poly.type
_entity_poly.pdbx_seq_one_letter_code
_entity_poly.pdbx_strand_id
1 'polypeptide(L)'
;MILIAVGALVGTWIAGGVVPTLIYYGLEFIHPNIFLLATLIICSIMSVATGTSWGTVGTAGIAMIAIGEGLGIPLPILAGAVLSGAYFGDKLSPLSDSTVLASSLSKVDVLAHVRAMMVLSIPAFVITAIMFTITGFMYGGKNIDQGKVEFLKQALQDTFTINIWMIIPALIVVLLLVLKKAFNACYCDWCASWRSLGNGIPRNESSRCTWYSL
;
A
#
# COMPACT_ATOMS: atom_id res chain seq x y z
N MET A 1 -13.65 3.54 12.47
CA MET A 1 -12.72 4.68 12.43
C MET A 1 -11.72 4.56 11.28
N ILE A 2 -11.11 3.39 11.03
CA ILE A 2 -10.13 3.20 9.94
C ILE A 2 -10.67 3.60 8.55
N LEU A 3 -11.90 3.20 8.20
CA LEU A 3 -12.49 3.51 6.89
C LEU A 3 -12.76 5.01 6.69
N ILE A 4 -13.10 5.74 7.76
CA ILE A 4 -13.31 7.19 7.71
C ILE A 4 -11.97 7.90 7.50
N ALA A 5 -10.93 7.49 8.22
CA ALA A 5 -9.58 8.06 8.09
C ALA A 5 -8.97 7.78 6.70
N VAL A 6 -9.12 6.55 6.20
CA VAL A 6 -8.68 6.19 4.84
C VAL A 6 -9.47 6.98 3.80
N GLY A 7 -10.79 7.09 3.93
CA GLY A 7 -11.61 7.90 3.03
C GLY A 7 -11.23 9.39 3.01
N ALA A 8 -10.96 9.97 4.19
CA ALA A 8 -10.48 11.35 4.30
C ALA A 8 -9.12 11.55 3.62
N LEU A 9 -8.17 10.63 3.84
CA LEU A 9 -6.84 10.67 3.22
C LEU A 9 -6.93 10.58 1.69
N VAL A 10 -7.71 9.64 1.17
CA VAL A 10 -7.95 9.48 -0.28
C VAL A 10 -8.57 10.75 -0.86
N GLY A 11 -9.58 11.30 -0.19
CA GLY A 11 -10.22 12.55 -0.59
C GLY A 11 -9.23 13.71 -0.66
N THR A 12 -8.34 13.85 0.33
CA THR A 12 -7.29 14.87 0.34
C THR A 12 -6.28 14.67 -0.79
N TRP A 13 -5.93 13.43 -1.14
CA TRP A 13 -4.97 13.14 -2.22
C TRP A 13 -5.53 13.42 -3.62
N ILE A 14 -6.81 13.15 -3.83
CA ILE A 14 -7.50 13.50 -5.08
C ILE A 14 -7.66 15.03 -5.17
N ALA A 15 -8.14 15.67 -4.10
CA ALA A 15 -8.30 17.13 -4.06
C ALA A 15 -6.95 17.87 -4.16
N GLY A 16 -5.88 17.31 -3.60
CA GLY A 16 -4.53 17.87 -3.62
C GLY A 16 -3.76 17.61 -4.92
N GLY A 17 -4.36 16.96 -5.93
CA GLY A 17 -3.72 16.71 -7.22
C GLY A 17 -2.62 15.64 -7.22
N VAL A 18 -2.38 14.96 -6.09
CA VAL A 18 -1.35 13.91 -5.95
C VAL A 18 -1.70 12.69 -6.79
N VAL A 19 -2.95 12.25 -6.78
CA VAL A 19 -3.42 11.11 -7.60
C VAL A 19 -3.38 11.46 -9.09
N PRO A 20 -3.95 12.59 -9.57
CA PRO A 20 -3.82 13.06 -10.95
C PRO A 20 -2.39 13.13 -11.48
N THR A 21 -1.45 13.67 -10.68
CA THR A 21 -0.04 13.76 -11.07
C THR A 21 0.62 12.38 -11.17
N LEU A 22 0.31 11.45 -10.25
CA LEU A 22 0.81 10.09 -10.32
C LEU A 22 0.31 9.35 -11.58
N ILE A 23 -0.93 9.62 -12.00
CA ILE A 23 -1.50 9.07 -13.24
C ILE A 23 -0.71 9.58 -14.45
N TYR A 24 -0.52 10.89 -14.56
CA TYR A 24 0.17 11.52 -15.70
C TYR A 24 1.58 10.94 -15.91
N TYR A 25 2.40 10.89 -14.86
CA TYR A 25 3.75 10.34 -14.94
C TYR A 25 3.78 8.81 -15.01
N GLY A 26 2.82 8.13 -14.37
CA GLY A 26 2.70 6.66 -14.42
C GLY A 26 2.41 6.14 -15.83
N LEU A 27 1.63 6.88 -16.62
CA LEU A 27 1.35 6.59 -18.02
C LEU A 27 2.57 6.78 -18.95
N GLU A 28 3.56 7.58 -18.54
CA GLU A 28 4.76 7.85 -19.33
C GLU A 28 5.90 6.86 -19.03
N PHE A 29 6.01 6.40 -17.78
CA PHE A 29 7.11 5.54 -17.33
C PHE A 29 6.80 4.03 -17.32
N ILE A 30 5.53 3.61 -17.22
CA ILE A 30 5.22 2.19 -17.00
C ILE A 30 4.79 1.50 -18.29
N HIS A 31 5.55 0.48 -18.70
CA HIS A 31 5.13 -0.42 -19.78
C HIS A 31 3.91 -1.26 -19.36
N PRO A 32 2.80 -1.22 -20.13
CA PRO A 32 1.55 -1.90 -19.78
C PRO A 32 1.68 -3.42 -19.63
N ASN A 33 2.65 -4.05 -20.33
CA ASN A 33 2.92 -5.48 -20.23
C ASN A 33 3.25 -5.94 -18.79
N ILE A 34 3.95 -5.10 -18.01
CA ILE A 34 4.44 -5.44 -16.66
C ILE A 34 3.60 -4.76 -15.58
N PHE A 35 2.68 -3.86 -15.97
CA PHE A 35 1.91 -3.03 -15.04
C PHE A 35 1.18 -3.81 -13.95
N LEU A 36 0.48 -4.89 -14.32
CA LEU A 36 -0.29 -5.70 -13.36
C LEU A 36 0.63 -6.41 -12.34
N LEU A 37 1.77 -6.94 -12.80
CA LEU A 37 2.75 -7.57 -11.94
C LEU A 37 3.42 -6.55 -11.01
N ALA A 38 3.80 -5.39 -11.54
CA ALA A 38 4.39 -4.30 -10.77
C ALA A 38 3.41 -3.81 -9.69
N THR A 39 2.13 -3.68 -10.03
CA THR A 39 1.06 -3.32 -9.08
C THR A 39 0.97 -4.31 -7.92
N LEU A 40 0.91 -5.61 -8.23
CA LEU A 40 0.89 -6.67 -7.23
C LEU A 40 2.10 -6.58 -6.27
N ILE A 41 3.30 -6.41 -6.82
CA ILE A 41 4.54 -6.36 -6.04
C ILE A 41 4.58 -5.09 -5.17
N ILE A 42 4.31 -3.92 -5.74
CA ILE A 42 4.32 -2.65 -5.00
C ILE A 42 3.30 -2.67 -3.87
N CYS A 43 2.06 -3.12 -4.13
CA CYS A 43 1.04 -3.26 -3.10
C CYS A 43 1.43 -4.30 -2.04
N SER A 44 2.10 -5.40 -2.41
CA SER A 44 2.58 -6.38 -1.43
C SER A 44 3.63 -5.80 -0.49
N ILE A 45 4.64 -5.11 -1.02
CA ILE A 45 5.71 -4.51 -0.21
C ILE A 45 5.14 -3.42 0.70
N MET A 46 4.28 -2.55 0.14
CA MET A 46 3.62 -1.50 0.91
C MET A 46 2.78 -2.09 2.04
N SER A 47 2.05 -3.18 1.79
CA SER A 47 1.20 -3.78 2.81
C SER A 47 1.99 -4.54 3.88
N VAL A 48 3.09 -5.20 3.52
CA VAL A 48 4.02 -5.78 4.51
C VAL A 48 4.58 -4.68 5.41
N ALA A 49 4.99 -3.55 4.83
CA ALA A 49 5.56 -2.43 5.58
C ALA A 49 4.52 -1.69 6.45
N THR A 50 3.29 -1.52 5.94
CA THR A 50 2.23 -0.79 6.65
C THR A 50 1.50 -1.68 7.66
N GLY A 51 1.49 -3.01 7.47
CA GLY A 51 0.74 -3.95 8.29
C GLY A 51 -0.77 -3.82 8.15
N THR A 52 -1.27 -3.15 7.09
CA THR A 52 -2.71 -3.01 6.84
C THR A 52 -3.03 -3.17 5.36
N SER A 53 -4.05 -3.96 5.06
CA SER A 53 -4.59 -4.13 3.71
C SER A 53 -5.33 -2.87 3.24
N TRP A 54 -6.29 -2.37 4.02
CA TRP A 54 -7.12 -1.20 3.66
C TRP A 54 -6.33 0.09 3.47
N GLY A 55 -5.30 0.35 4.28
CA GLY A 55 -4.43 1.52 4.11
C GLY A 55 -3.59 1.45 2.84
N THR A 56 -3.17 0.26 2.46
CA THR A 56 -2.42 0.03 1.21
C THR A 56 -3.31 0.21 -0.01
N VAL A 57 -4.54 -0.30 0.04
CA VAL A 57 -5.53 -0.10 -1.04
C VAL A 57 -5.83 1.38 -1.21
N GLY A 58 -6.01 2.13 -0.10
CA GLY A 58 -6.31 3.56 -0.15
C GLY A 58 -5.17 4.44 -0.66
N THR A 59 -3.90 4.08 -0.41
CA THR A 59 -2.75 4.90 -0.80
C THR A 59 -2.19 4.51 -2.16
N ALA A 60 -1.46 3.40 -2.22
CA ALA A 60 -0.85 2.90 -3.44
C ALA A 60 -1.88 2.25 -4.38
N GLY A 61 -2.90 1.58 -3.84
CA GLY A 61 -3.88 0.85 -4.64
C GLY A 61 -4.71 1.73 -5.57
N ILE A 62 -5.29 2.82 -5.05
CA ILE A 62 -6.08 3.77 -5.85
C ILE A 62 -5.24 4.43 -6.94
N ALA A 63 -4.00 4.79 -6.60
CA ALA A 63 -3.03 5.31 -7.55
C ALA A 63 -2.80 4.34 -8.73
N MET A 64 -2.55 3.05 -8.45
CA MET A 64 -2.34 2.06 -9.49
C MET A 64 -3.62 1.75 -10.28
N ILE A 65 -4.79 1.74 -9.64
CA ILE A 65 -6.07 1.60 -10.36
C ILE A 65 -6.25 2.74 -11.36
N ALA A 66 -5.97 3.98 -10.95
CA ALA A 66 -6.17 5.13 -11.81
C ALA A 66 -5.18 5.19 -12.98
N ILE A 67 -3.91 4.78 -12.78
CA ILE A 67 -2.95 4.62 -13.89
C ILE A 67 -3.40 3.52 -14.83
N GLY A 68 -3.83 2.37 -14.31
CA GLY A 68 -4.24 1.22 -15.12
C GLY A 68 -5.50 1.48 -15.94
N GLU A 69 -6.44 2.25 -15.39
CA GLU A 69 -7.63 2.71 -16.12
C GLU A 69 -7.23 3.62 -17.28
N GLY A 70 -6.23 4.48 -17.07
CA GLY A 70 -5.63 5.29 -18.14
C GLY A 70 -4.93 4.48 -19.23
N LEU A 71 -4.41 3.29 -18.90
CA LEU A 71 -3.85 2.35 -19.86
C LEU A 71 -4.92 1.51 -20.60
N GLY A 72 -6.21 1.68 -20.27
CA GLY A 72 -7.31 0.92 -20.87
C GLY A 72 -7.47 -0.50 -20.34
N ILE A 73 -6.84 -0.84 -19.21
CA ILE A 73 -7.00 -2.14 -18.55
C ILE A 73 -8.35 -2.14 -17.81
N PRO A 74 -9.15 -3.22 -17.89
CA PRO A 74 -10.45 -3.24 -17.24
C PRO A 74 -10.33 -3.21 -15.71
N LEU A 75 -11.16 -2.37 -15.09
CA LEU A 75 -11.20 -2.12 -13.64
C LEU A 75 -11.20 -3.40 -12.76
N PRO A 76 -11.94 -4.48 -13.08
CA PRO A 76 -11.95 -5.69 -12.25
C PRO A 76 -10.58 -6.35 -12.12
N ILE A 77 -9.76 -6.31 -13.18
CA ILE A 77 -8.42 -6.92 -13.18
C ILE A 77 -7.45 -6.07 -12.35
N LEU A 78 -7.55 -4.74 -12.48
CA LEU A 78 -6.77 -3.79 -11.69
C LEU A 78 -7.06 -3.90 -10.20
N ALA A 79 -8.35 -3.90 -9.85
CA ALA A 79 -8.78 -4.10 -8.46
C ALA A 79 -8.32 -5.45 -7.93
N GLY A 80 -8.40 -6.52 -8.75
CA GLY A 80 -7.88 -7.83 -8.40
C GLY A 80 -6.38 -7.85 -8.11
N ALA A 81 -5.57 -7.16 -8.91
CA ALA A 81 -4.11 -7.07 -8.71
C ALA A 81 -3.75 -6.32 -7.43
N VAL A 82 -4.40 -5.17 -7.19
CA VAL A 82 -4.21 -4.36 -5.98
C VAL A 82 -4.62 -5.14 -4.72
N LEU A 83 -5.81 -5.73 -4.72
CA LEU A 83 -6.32 -6.49 -3.57
C LEU A 83 -5.46 -7.70 -3.28
N SER A 84 -5.03 -8.43 -4.31
CA SER A 84 -4.16 -9.61 -4.15
C SER A 84 -2.84 -9.23 -3.49
N GLY A 85 -2.20 -8.13 -3.91
CA GLY A 85 -0.98 -7.63 -3.27
C GLY A 85 -1.22 -7.16 -1.83
N ALA A 86 -2.27 -6.36 -1.61
CA ALA A 86 -2.59 -5.81 -0.30
C ALA A 86 -2.95 -6.89 0.75
N TYR A 87 -3.73 -7.91 0.39
CA TYR A 87 -4.06 -8.98 1.35
C TYR A 87 -2.91 -9.95 1.58
N PHE A 88 -2.08 -10.17 0.57
CA PHE A 88 -0.88 -10.99 0.73
C PHE A 88 0.07 -10.33 1.75
N GLY A 89 0.34 -9.02 1.62
CA GLY A 89 1.25 -8.34 2.53
C GLY A 89 0.73 -8.25 3.97
N ASP A 90 -0.57 -8.02 4.17
CA ASP A 90 -1.20 -7.94 5.49
C ASP A 90 -1.03 -9.25 6.30
N LYS A 91 -1.22 -10.40 5.65
CA LYS A 91 -1.06 -11.73 6.28
C LYS A 91 0.38 -12.07 6.65
N LEU A 92 1.35 -11.47 5.95
CA LEU A 92 2.77 -11.74 6.17
C LEU A 92 3.43 -10.69 7.07
N SER A 93 2.72 -9.60 7.38
CA SER A 93 3.24 -8.56 8.24
C SER A 93 3.13 -8.97 9.72
N PRO A 94 4.23 -9.04 10.46
CA PRO A 94 4.19 -9.22 11.92
C PRO A 94 3.63 -7.98 12.64
N LEU A 95 3.45 -6.87 11.90
CA LEU A 95 2.94 -5.59 12.39
C LEU A 95 1.41 -5.50 12.32
N SER A 96 0.76 -6.42 11.60
CA SER A 96 -0.69 -6.37 11.43
C SER A 96 -1.42 -6.73 12.70
N ASP A 97 -2.37 -5.89 13.12
CA ASP A 97 -3.22 -6.12 14.28
C ASP A 97 -3.93 -7.48 14.20
N SER A 98 -4.33 -7.87 12.98
CA SER A 98 -4.99 -9.16 12.74
C SER A 98 -4.04 -10.34 13.01
N THR A 99 -2.77 -10.22 12.60
CA THR A 99 -1.73 -11.23 12.82
C THR A 99 -1.38 -11.34 14.31
N VAL A 100 -1.25 -10.22 15.01
CA VAL A 100 -0.94 -10.17 16.44
C VAL A 100 -2.09 -10.72 17.30
N LEU A 101 -3.34 -10.41 16.93
CA LEU A 101 -4.52 -10.97 17.61
C LEU A 101 -4.66 -12.48 17.33
N ALA A 102 -4.47 -12.91 16.08
CA ALA A 102 -4.56 -14.33 15.71
C ALA A 102 -3.52 -15.20 16.43
N SER A 103 -2.27 -14.72 16.55
CA SER A 103 -1.22 -15.44 17.28
C SER A 103 -1.50 -15.49 18.78
N SER A 104 -2.03 -14.40 19.36
CA SER A 104 -2.40 -14.32 20.78
C SER A 104 -3.52 -15.29 21.15
N LEU A 105 -4.53 -15.43 20.29
CA LEU A 105 -5.62 -16.40 20.47
C LEU A 105 -5.13 -17.85 20.35
N SER A 106 -4.15 -18.08 19.46
CA SER A 106 -3.58 -19.40 19.19
C SER A 106 -2.46 -19.79 20.17
N LYS A 107 -2.09 -18.91 21.12
CA LYS A 107 -1.00 -19.09 22.09
C LYS A 107 0.35 -19.47 21.45
N VAL A 108 0.64 -18.91 20.28
CA VAL A 108 1.91 -19.10 19.56
C VAL A 108 2.57 -17.75 19.28
N ASP A 109 3.90 -17.76 19.18
CA ASP A 109 4.66 -16.56 18.85
C ASP A 109 4.24 -16.00 17.49
N VAL A 110 4.19 -14.66 17.39
CA VAL A 110 3.80 -13.93 16.17
C VAL A 110 4.66 -14.36 14.98
N LEU A 111 5.99 -14.44 15.18
CA LEU A 111 6.92 -14.83 14.11
C LEU A 111 6.73 -16.30 13.69
N ALA A 112 6.37 -17.19 14.62
CA ALA A 112 6.10 -18.58 14.30
C ALA A 112 4.80 -18.72 13.48
N HIS A 113 3.77 -17.95 13.84
CA HIS A 113 2.51 -17.88 13.09
C HIS A 113 2.71 -17.33 11.67
N VAL A 114 3.46 -16.23 11.52
CA VAL A 114 3.77 -15.63 10.21
C VAL A 114 4.58 -16.60 9.33
N ARG A 115 5.56 -17.31 9.89
CA ARG A 115 6.31 -18.33 9.14
C ARG A 115 5.43 -19.45 8.64
N ALA A 116 4.48 -19.93 9.45
CA ALA A 116 3.52 -20.94 9.01
C ALA A 116 2.61 -20.40 7.88
N MET A 117 2.17 -19.15 7.97
CA MET A 117 1.35 -18.51 6.95
C MET A 117 2.10 -18.22 5.65
N MET A 118 3.42 -17.94 5.70
CA MET A 118 4.27 -17.81 4.52
C MET A 118 4.29 -19.06 3.65
N VAL A 119 4.31 -20.25 4.24
CA VAL A 119 4.38 -21.52 3.50
C VAL A 119 3.17 -21.69 2.56
N LEU A 120 1.99 -21.21 2.96
CA LEU A 120 0.77 -21.26 2.15
C LEU A 120 0.61 -20.04 1.24
N SER A 121 1.07 -18.88 1.69
CA SER A 121 0.85 -17.61 0.99
C SER A 121 1.82 -17.41 -0.16
N ILE A 122 3.08 -17.81 -0.02
CA ILE A 122 4.10 -17.71 -1.08
C ILE A 122 3.70 -18.50 -2.34
N PRO A 123 3.31 -19.79 -2.28
CA PRO A 123 2.92 -20.52 -3.49
C PRO A 123 1.67 -19.91 -4.14
N ALA A 124 0.70 -19.46 -3.34
CA ALA A 124 -0.47 -18.74 -3.87
C ALA A 124 -0.06 -17.42 -4.58
N PHE A 125 0.89 -16.67 -4.01
CA PHE A 125 1.41 -15.43 -4.60
C PHE A 125 2.19 -15.67 -5.90
N VAL A 126 2.94 -16.76 -5.99
CA VAL A 126 3.63 -17.14 -7.24
C VAL A 126 2.61 -17.46 -8.33
N ILE A 127 1.55 -18.20 -8.01
CA ILE A 127 0.47 -18.52 -8.96
C ILE A 127 -0.21 -17.23 -9.44
N THR A 128 -0.58 -16.32 -8.53
CA THR A 128 -1.22 -15.05 -8.90
C THR A 128 -0.28 -14.17 -9.72
N ALA A 129 1.00 -14.09 -9.37
CA ALA A 129 2.00 -13.33 -10.13
C ALA A 129 2.13 -13.86 -11.57
N ILE A 130 2.14 -15.18 -11.77
CA ILE A 130 2.14 -15.78 -13.11
C ILE A 130 0.87 -15.41 -13.87
N MET A 131 -0.30 -15.54 -13.26
CA MET A 131 -1.58 -15.19 -13.92
C MET A 131 -1.64 -13.70 -14.30
N PHE A 132 -1.19 -12.79 -13.44
CA PHE A 132 -1.14 -11.36 -13.75
C PHE A 132 -0.10 -11.03 -14.81
N THR A 133 1.00 -11.79 -14.90
CA THR A 133 2.00 -11.63 -15.96
C THR A 133 1.42 -12.04 -17.31
N ILE A 134 0.75 -13.20 -17.39
CA ILE A 134 0.06 -13.65 -18.61
C ILE A 134 -1.00 -12.64 -19.02
N THR A 135 -1.80 -12.17 -18.06
CA THR A 135 -2.83 -11.15 -18.29
C THR A 135 -2.22 -9.82 -18.76
N GLY A 136 -1.11 -9.38 -18.16
CA GLY A 136 -0.38 -8.19 -18.57
C GLY A 136 0.08 -8.25 -20.03
N PHE A 137 0.62 -9.38 -20.47
CA PHE A 137 0.99 -9.58 -21.87
C PHE A 137 -0.21 -9.63 -22.83
N MET A 138 -1.36 -10.15 -22.40
CA MET A 138 -2.59 -10.12 -23.22
C MET A 138 -3.11 -8.71 -23.44
N TYR A 139 -3.03 -7.84 -22.42
CA TYR A 139 -3.51 -6.46 -22.51
C TYR A 139 -2.48 -5.49 -23.12
N GLY A 140 -1.18 -5.67 -22.85
CA GLY A 140 -0.16 -4.78 -23.40
C GLY A 140 0.23 -5.07 -24.85
N GLY A 141 -0.22 -6.18 -25.45
CA GLY A 141 -0.03 -6.51 -26.87
C GLY A 141 -1.21 -6.15 -27.80
N LYS A 142 -2.38 -5.78 -27.26
CA LYS A 142 -3.60 -5.51 -28.05
C LYS A 142 -4.39 -4.37 -27.41
N ASN A 143 -4.53 -3.25 -28.14
CA ASN A 143 -5.46 -2.15 -27.86
C ASN A 143 -5.04 -1.12 -26.79
N ILE A 144 -3.79 -0.64 -26.79
CA ILE A 144 -3.54 0.69 -26.20
C ILE A 144 -4.04 1.70 -27.23
N ASP A 145 -5.30 2.11 -27.07
CA ASP A 145 -5.89 3.20 -27.84
C ASP A 145 -5.20 4.50 -27.41
N GLN A 146 -4.12 4.85 -28.10
CA GLN A 146 -3.31 6.04 -27.82
C GLN A 146 -4.19 7.30 -27.79
N GLY A 147 -5.31 7.32 -28.52
CA GLY A 147 -6.27 8.42 -28.46
C GLY A 147 -6.95 8.60 -27.09
N LYS A 148 -7.20 7.52 -26.35
CA LYS A 148 -7.74 7.61 -24.97
C LYS A 148 -6.70 8.08 -23.97
N VAL A 149 -5.46 7.66 -24.15
CA VAL A 149 -4.33 8.08 -23.30
C VAL A 149 -4.11 9.60 -23.46
N GLU A 150 -4.13 10.09 -24.70
CA GLU A 150 -3.95 11.52 -24.98
C GLU A 150 -5.14 12.35 -24.48
N PHE A 151 -6.38 11.87 -24.67
CA PHE A 151 -7.58 12.52 -24.14
C PHE A 151 -7.57 12.60 -22.60
N LEU A 152 -7.16 11.53 -21.92
CA LEU A 152 -7.02 11.54 -20.46
C LEU A 152 -5.92 12.47 -19.98
N LYS A 153 -4.76 12.48 -20.66
CA LYS A 153 -3.68 13.43 -20.36
C LYS A 153 -4.13 14.88 -20.51
N GLN A 154 -4.89 15.18 -21.56
CA GLN A 154 -5.39 16.53 -21.83
C GLN A 154 -6.45 16.96 -20.80
N ALA A 155 -7.42 16.09 -20.48
CA ALA A 155 -8.41 16.35 -19.44
C ALA A 155 -7.78 16.55 -18.04
N LEU A 156 -6.70 15.82 -17.74
CA LEU A 156 -5.93 15.97 -16.51
C LEU A 156 -5.18 17.31 -16.45
N GLN A 157 -4.58 17.75 -17.56
CA GLN A 157 -3.90 19.05 -17.63
C GLN A 157 -4.85 20.24 -17.55
N ASP A 158 -6.07 20.11 -18.09
CA ASP A 158 -7.08 21.18 -18.04
C ASP A 158 -7.69 21.35 -16.65
N THR A 159 -7.77 20.27 -15.87
CA THR A 159 -8.41 20.28 -14.55
C THR A 159 -7.42 20.51 -13.40
N PHE A 160 -6.15 20.11 -13.56
CA PHE A 160 -5.15 20.15 -12.49
C PHE A 160 -3.82 20.77 -12.92
N THR A 161 -3.22 21.58 -12.04
CA THR A 161 -1.87 22.14 -12.22
C THR A 161 -0.81 21.07 -11.95
N ILE A 162 -0.57 20.19 -12.92
CA ILE A 162 0.37 19.07 -12.84
C ILE A 162 1.80 19.60 -12.61
N ASN A 163 2.28 19.52 -11.37
CA ASN A 163 3.65 19.88 -10.99
C ASN A 163 4.31 18.70 -10.27
N ILE A 164 5.60 18.48 -10.54
CA ILE A 164 6.39 17.38 -9.95
C ILE A 164 6.43 17.42 -8.41
N TRP A 165 6.27 18.61 -7.83
CA TRP A 165 6.22 18.82 -6.38
C TRP A 165 5.05 18.11 -5.69
N MET A 166 3.97 17.77 -6.41
CA MET A 166 2.80 17.08 -5.84
C MET A 166 3.04 15.60 -5.52
N ILE A 167 4.13 14.98 -6.00
CA ILE A 167 4.49 13.59 -5.68
C ILE A 167 5.21 13.52 -4.32
N ILE A 168 5.71 14.64 -3.80
CA ILE A 168 6.48 14.70 -2.55
C ILE A 168 5.72 14.14 -1.34
N PRO A 169 4.43 14.43 -1.11
CA PRO A 169 3.68 13.83 0.00
C PRO A 169 3.61 12.30 -0.09
N ALA A 170 3.42 11.75 -1.29
CA ALA A 170 3.39 10.30 -1.50
C ALA A 170 4.78 9.68 -1.27
N LEU A 171 5.85 10.33 -1.76
CA LEU A 171 7.24 9.93 -1.49
C LEU A 171 7.59 10.02 -0.01
N ILE A 172 7.16 11.07 0.70
CA ILE A 172 7.36 11.22 2.14
C ILE A 172 6.65 10.09 2.89
N VAL A 173 5.42 9.73 2.50
CA VAL A 173 4.72 8.60 3.14
C VAL A 173 5.47 7.29 2.92
N VAL A 174 5.86 6.97 1.68
CA VAL A 174 6.66 5.77 1.38
C VAL A 174 7.98 5.78 2.15
N LEU A 175 8.68 6.92 2.16
CA LEU A 175 9.94 7.11 2.85
C LEU A 175 9.77 6.96 4.37
N LEU A 176 8.76 7.58 4.97
CA LEU A 176 8.47 7.47 6.41
C LEU A 176 8.09 6.05 6.80
N LEU A 177 7.45 5.27 5.92
CA LEU A 177 7.14 3.86 6.12
C LEU A 177 8.40 2.97 6.04
N VAL A 178 9.33 3.28 5.13
CA VAL A 178 10.61 2.56 5.01
C VAL A 178 11.59 2.94 6.13
N LEU A 179 11.64 4.21 6.51
CA LEU A 179 12.46 4.74 7.60
C LEU A 179 11.86 4.43 8.98
N LYS A 180 10.69 3.78 9.05
CA LYS A 180 9.90 3.59 10.28
C LYS A 180 10.49 2.64 11.32
N LYS A 181 11.74 2.21 11.13
CA LYS A 181 12.63 1.92 12.27
C LYS A 181 12.66 3.09 13.29
N ALA A 182 12.35 4.33 12.87
CA ALA A 182 12.34 5.53 13.71
C ALA A 182 11.00 5.88 14.42
N PHE A 183 9.83 5.37 13.99
CA PHE A 183 8.56 5.74 14.65
C PHE A 183 8.34 5.00 15.96
N ASN A 184 8.83 3.76 16.09
CA ASN A 184 8.81 3.05 17.37
C ASN A 184 9.69 3.77 18.41
N ALA A 185 10.78 4.40 17.97
CA ALA A 185 11.59 5.27 18.83
C ALA A 185 10.85 6.56 19.20
N CYS A 186 10.19 7.23 18.24
CA CYS A 186 9.40 8.44 18.51
C CYS A 186 8.15 8.18 19.37
N TYR A 187 7.48 7.03 19.23
CA TYR A 187 6.34 6.65 20.06
C TYR A 187 6.79 6.27 21.47
N CYS A 188 7.94 5.61 21.63
CA CYS A 188 8.56 5.41 22.94
C CYS A 188 8.96 6.75 23.60
N ASP A 189 9.57 7.67 22.86
CA ASP A 189 9.92 9.00 23.38
C ASP A 189 8.69 9.86 23.71
N TRP A 190 7.64 9.79 22.89
CA TRP A 190 6.38 10.48 23.14
C TRP A 190 5.65 9.88 24.36
N CYS A 191 5.67 8.56 24.53
CA CYS A 191 5.10 7.88 25.69
C CYS A 191 5.93 8.14 26.96
N ALA A 192 7.26 8.25 26.84
CA ALA A 192 8.16 8.66 27.93
C ALA A 192 7.94 10.13 28.33
N SER A 193 7.75 11.03 27.37
CA SER A 193 7.41 12.44 27.58
C SER A 193 6.01 12.61 28.21
N TRP A 194 5.03 11.79 27.81
CA TRP A 194 3.69 11.77 28.43
C TRP A 194 3.70 11.25 29.87
N ARG A 195 4.60 10.32 30.19
CA ARG A 195 4.78 9.83 31.56
C ARG A 195 5.41 10.90 32.48
N SER A 196 6.21 11.82 31.94
CA SER A 196 6.76 12.95 32.72
C SER A 196 5.72 14.02 33.05
N LEU A 197 4.53 13.97 32.44
CA LEU A 197 3.39 14.87 32.70
C LEU A 197 2.42 14.33 33.78
N GLY A 198 2.79 13.27 34.51
CA GLY A 198 2.07 12.82 35.71
C GLY A 198 0.77 12.05 35.46
N ASN A 199 0.43 11.75 34.20
CA ASN A 199 -0.77 10.97 33.88
C ASN A 199 -0.48 9.46 34.01
N GLY A 200 -1.18 8.79 34.93
CA GLY A 200 -0.93 7.42 35.38
C GLY A 200 -1.22 6.34 34.33
N ILE A 201 -0.30 6.12 33.39
CA ILE A 201 -0.33 4.96 32.49
C ILE A 201 0.09 3.70 33.28
N PRO A 202 -0.71 2.62 33.30
CA PRO A 202 -0.39 1.38 34.01
C PRO A 202 0.92 0.75 33.50
N ARG A 203 1.75 0.23 34.42
CA ARG A 203 3.11 -0.30 34.17
C ARG A 203 3.21 -1.41 33.09
N ASN A 204 2.12 -2.07 32.73
CA ASN A 204 2.13 -3.23 31.82
C ASN A 204 2.21 -2.85 30.32
N GLU A 205 2.15 -1.56 30.00
CA GLU A 205 2.18 -1.10 28.60
C GLU A 205 3.61 -0.83 28.10
N SER A 206 4.55 -0.50 28.99
CA SER A 206 5.96 -0.27 28.60
C SER A 206 6.71 -1.58 28.30
N SER A 207 6.32 -2.69 28.91
CA SER A 207 6.87 -4.02 28.60
C SER A 207 6.49 -4.50 27.18
N ARG A 208 5.38 -4.01 26.61
CA ARG A 208 4.99 -4.28 25.22
C ARG A 208 5.83 -3.52 24.18
N CYS A 209 6.43 -2.38 24.56
CA CYS A 209 7.35 -1.65 23.67
C CYS A 209 8.68 -2.38 23.47
N THR A 210 9.17 -3.10 24.48
CA THR A 210 10.41 -3.91 24.40
C THR A 210 10.31 -5.12 23.45
N TRP A 211 9.10 -5.58 23.11
CA TRP A 211 8.92 -6.70 22.17
C TRP A 211 9.06 -6.30 20.70
N TYR A 212 9.13 -5.01 20.40
CA TYR A 212 9.31 -4.49 19.04
C TYR A 212 10.78 -4.26 18.65
N SER A 213 11.73 -4.60 19.53
CA SER A 213 13.18 -4.41 19.32
C SER A 213 13.99 -5.72 19.28
N LEU A 214 13.35 -6.87 19.08
CA LEU A 214 14.00 -8.16 18.83
C LEU A 214 13.50 -8.79 17.53
#